data_AF-A0A2M8BYW7-F1
#
_entry.id   AF-A0A2M8BYW7-F1
#
_cell.length_a   1.000
_cell.length_b   1.000
_cell.length_c   1.000
_cell.angle_alpha   90.00
_cell.angle_beta   90.00
_cell.angle_gamma   90.00
#
_symmetry.space_group_name_H-M   'P 1'
#
loop_
_entity.id
_entity.type
_entity.pdbx_description
1 polymer ?
#
loop_
_entity_poly.entity_id
_entity_poly.type
_entity_poly.pdbx_seq_one_letter_code
_entity_poly.pdbx_strand_id
1 'polypeptide(L)'
;MKKFILVLTACLFVLGISLTAALATDPPTETMTVTNYGSKDAVKFAHKTHVDAKIECVTCHHKATAPDAAADQYKCGNCHKAEAEAGVPAIKDAAHEKDTGKCWKCHNNKSPDVKKELKCKDCHVGA
;
A
#
# COMPACT_ATOMS: atom_id res chain seq x y z
N MET A 1 -18.21 -11.36 42.94
CA MET A 1 -17.82 -10.00 42.49
C MET A 1 -16.50 -9.98 41.71
N LYS A 2 -15.36 -10.42 42.27
CA LYS A 2 -14.06 -10.51 41.55
C LYS A 2 -14.09 -11.32 40.24
N LYS A 3 -14.84 -12.43 40.19
CA LYS A 3 -15.00 -13.28 38.99
C LYS A 3 -15.80 -12.61 37.86
N PHE A 4 -16.75 -11.74 38.21
CA PHE A 4 -17.54 -10.96 37.25
C PHE A 4 -16.74 -9.78 36.67
N ILE A 5 -15.90 -9.14 37.49
CA ILE A 5 -14.98 -8.07 37.05
C ILE A 5 -13.95 -8.62 36.05
N LEU A 6 -13.41 -9.82 36.29
CA LEU A 6 -12.43 -10.45 35.40
C LEU A 6 -13.03 -10.80 34.02
N VAL A 7 -14.29 -11.25 33.98
CA VAL A 7 -15.02 -11.54 32.72
C VAL A 7 -15.36 -10.26 31.97
N LEU A 8 -15.81 -9.21 32.67
CA LEU A 8 -16.08 -7.90 32.06
C LEU A 8 -14.82 -7.27 31.45
N THR A 9 -13.68 -7.35 32.15
CA THR A 9 -12.41 -6.79 31.67
C THR A 9 -11.90 -7.55 30.44
N ALA A 10 -12.07 -8.89 30.42
CA ALA A 10 -11.73 -9.70 29.25
C ALA A 10 -12.65 -9.41 28.04
N CYS A 11 -13.95 -9.23 28.25
CA CYS A 11 -14.88 -8.85 27.17
C CYS A 11 -14.56 -7.45 26.60
N LEU A 12 -14.23 -6.47 27.44
CA LEU A 12 -13.82 -5.13 27.00
C LEU A 12 -12.50 -5.14 26.21
N PHE A 13 -11.57 -6.04 26.54
CA PHE A 13 -10.34 -6.22 25.78
C PHE A 13 -10.59 -6.84 24.41
N VAL A 14 -11.49 -7.83 24.32
CA VAL A 14 -11.89 -8.45 23.05
C VAL A 14 -12.67 -7.46 22.16
N LEU A 15 -13.58 -6.69 22.74
CA LEU A 15 -14.34 -5.63 22.03
C LEU A 15 -13.44 -4.47 21.57
N GLY A 16 -12.46 -4.07 22.37
CA GLY A 16 -11.50 -3.02 22.02
C GLY A 16 -10.56 -3.40 20.87
N ILE A 17 -10.19 -4.68 20.77
CA ILE A 17 -9.37 -5.18 19.65
C ILE A 17 -10.20 -5.20 18.35
N SER A 18 -11.47 -5.60 18.41
CA SER A 18 -12.34 -5.65 17.21
C SER A 18 -12.67 -4.28 16.62
N LEU A 19 -12.59 -3.18 17.39
CA LEU A 19 -12.93 -1.85 16.89
C LEU A 19 -11.84 -1.22 16.00
N THR A 20 -10.61 -1.76 16.03
CA THR A 20 -9.51 -1.25 15.19
C THR A 20 -9.57 -1.72 13.73
N ALA A 21 -10.32 -2.79 13.44
CA ALA A 21 -10.45 -3.32 12.07
C ALA A 21 -11.48 -2.55 11.22
N ALA A 22 -12.36 -1.74 11.83
CA ALA A 22 -13.51 -1.12 11.19
C ALA A 22 -13.24 0.27 10.59
N LEU A 23 -12.00 0.76 10.61
CA LEU A 23 -11.65 2.10 10.12
C LEU A 23 -10.90 2.10 8.78
N ALA A 24 -10.77 0.98 8.07
CA ALA A 24 -10.16 1.01 6.74
C ALA A 24 -11.07 1.77 5.77
N THR A 25 -10.65 2.96 5.33
CA THR A 25 -11.30 3.69 4.24
C THR A 25 -11.33 2.82 3.00
N ASP A 26 -12.51 2.74 2.36
CA ASP A 26 -12.65 1.98 1.11
C ASP A 26 -11.69 2.51 0.04
N PRO A 27 -10.99 1.62 -0.67
CA PRO A 27 -10.09 2.03 -1.73
C PRO A 27 -10.88 2.62 -2.92
N PRO A 28 -10.26 3.48 -3.75
CA PRO A 28 -10.86 3.93 -4.98
C PRO A 28 -11.29 2.74 -5.86
N THR A 29 -12.53 2.79 -6.37
CA THR A 29 -13.05 1.80 -7.33
C THR A 29 -12.47 1.99 -8.72
N GLU A 30 -12.08 3.22 -9.05
CA GLU A 30 -11.44 3.58 -10.31
C GLU A 30 -9.96 3.22 -10.35
N THR A 31 -9.44 3.08 -11.57
CA THR A 31 -8.02 2.87 -11.78
C THR A 31 -7.26 4.17 -11.58
N MET A 32 -6.31 4.16 -10.66
CA MET A 32 -5.50 5.32 -10.33
C MET A 32 -4.26 5.40 -11.22
N THR A 33 -3.75 6.60 -11.44
CA THR A 33 -2.49 6.78 -12.18
C THR A 33 -1.35 7.02 -11.21
N VAL A 34 -0.32 6.19 -11.26
CA VAL A 34 0.94 6.40 -10.52
C VAL A 34 1.90 7.16 -11.43
N THR A 35 2.33 8.34 -10.96
CA THR A 35 3.30 9.17 -11.68
C THR A 35 4.66 8.48 -11.77
N ASN A 36 5.35 8.71 -12.87
CA ASN A 36 6.73 8.29 -13.08
C ASN A 36 7.59 9.42 -13.69
N TYR A 37 7.08 10.66 -13.61
CA TYR A 37 7.75 11.88 -14.07
C TYR A 37 8.25 11.82 -15.53
N GLY A 38 7.54 11.10 -16.40
CA GLY A 38 7.85 11.04 -17.83
C GLY A 38 9.00 10.11 -18.23
N SER A 39 9.55 9.33 -17.29
CA SER A 39 10.61 8.35 -17.61
C SER A 39 10.12 7.15 -18.45
N LYS A 40 8.82 6.85 -18.37
CA LYS A 40 8.06 5.84 -19.13
C LYS A 40 6.60 6.29 -19.25
N ASP A 41 5.73 5.44 -19.77
CA ASP A 41 4.28 5.63 -19.62
C ASP A 41 3.83 5.50 -18.17
N ALA A 42 2.89 6.34 -17.74
CA ALA A 42 2.37 6.28 -16.38
C ALA A 42 1.65 4.95 -16.10
N VAL A 43 1.78 4.44 -14.88
CA VAL A 43 1.20 3.14 -14.52
C VAL A 43 -0.25 3.32 -14.11
N LYS A 44 -1.13 2.50 -14.69
CA LYS A 44 -2.54 2.38 -14.32
C LYS A 44 -2.66 1.32 -13.22
N PHE A 45 -3.02 1.76 -12.02
CA PHE A 45 -3.07 0.95 -10.81
C PHE A 45 -4.52 0.68 -10.38
N ALA A 46 -4.91 -0.60 -10.35
CA ALA A 46 -6.22 -1.03 -9.91
C ALA A 46 -6.17 -1.55 -8.46
N HIS A 47 -6.78 -0.81 -7.52
CA HIS A 47 -6.84 -1.22 -6.11
C HIS A 47 -7.59 -2.55 -5.92
N LYS A 48 -8.70 -2.73 -6.64
CA LYS A 48 -9.55 -3.93 -6.56
C LYS A 48 -8.73 -5.22 -6.69
N THR A 49 -7.84 -5.29 -7.67
CA THR A 49 -6.99 -6.47 -7.90
C THR A 49 -6.11 -6.80 -6.70
N HIS A 50 -5.58 -5.79 -6.01
CA HIS A 50 -4.69 -5.97 -4.87
C HIS A 50 -5.47 -6.30 -3.58
N VAL A 51 -6.64 -5.70 -3.42
CA VAL A 51 -7.54 -5.96 -2.28
C VAL A 51 -8.16 -7.36 -2.37
N ASP A 52 -8.56 -7.79 -3.55
CA ASP A 52 -9.04 -9.16 -3.79
C ASP A 52 -7.94 -10.19 -3.47
N ALA A 53 -6.67 -9.83 -3.74
CA ALA A 53 -5.49 -10.61 -3.38
C ALA A 53 -5.07 -10.49 -1.89
N LYS A 54 -5.89 -9.84 -1.05
CA LYS A 54 -5.68 -9.67 0.40
C LYS A 54 -4.36 -8.97 0.74
N ILE A 55 -3.98 -7.97 -0.04
CA ILE A 55 -2.82 -7.13 0.26
C ILE A 55 -3.26 -5.99 1.18
N GLU A 56 -2.61 -5.89 2.34
CA GLU A 56 -2.87 -4.86 3.34
C GLU A 56 -2.49 -3.46 2.83
N CYS A 57 -3.32 -2.45 3.12
CA CYS A 57 -3.12 -1.06 2.65
C CYS A 57 -1.74 -0.50 3.02
N VAL A 58 -1.27 -0.80 4.24
CA VAL A 58 0.02 -0.36 4.79
C VAL A 58 1.23 -0.96 4.06
N THR A 59 1.03 -2.01 3.26
CA THR A 59 2.09 -2.57 2.41
C THR A 59 2.60 -1.53 1.42
N CYS A 60 1.68 -0.75 0.83
CA CYS A 60 1.99 0.31 -0.12
C CYS A 60 1.97 1.69 0.55
N HIS A 61 0.94 1.99 1.35
CA HIS A 61 0.82 3.24 2.10
C HIS A 61 1.55 3.17 3.43
N HIS A 62 2.85 2.86 3.36
CA HIS A 62 3.71 2.53 4.50
C HIS A 62 4.04 3.72 5.44
N LYS A 63 3.55 4.92 5.12
CA LYS A 63 3.61 6.12 5.97
C LYS A 63 2.23 6.67 6.33
N ALA A 64 1.14 6.00 5.92
CA ALA A 64 -0.18 6.39 6.36
C ALA A 64 -0.33 6.07 7.85
N THR A 65 -0.35 7.12 8.68
CA THR A 65 -0.46 7.01 10.14
C THR A 65 -1.88 7.13 10.67
N ALA A 66 -2.84 7.44 9.79
CA ALA A 66 -4.25 7.56 10.15
C ALA A 66 -5.13 7.00 9.01
N PRO A 67 -6.17 6.19 9.30
CA PRO A 67 -7.14 5.74 8.30
C PRO A 67 -7.84 6.91 7.58
N ASP A 68 -7.98 8.03 8.28
CA ASP A 68 -8.62 9.28 7.90
C ASP A 68 -7.65 10.31 7.26
N ALA A 69 -6.46 9.86 6.85
CA ALA A 69 -5.58 10.67 6.01
C ALA A 69 -6.32 11.09 4.73
N ALA A 70 -6.23 12.38 4.38
CA ALA A 70 -6.87 12.89 3.18
C ALA A 70 -6.37 12.14 1.93
N ALA A 71 -7.23 11.96 0.92
CA ALA A 71 -6.93 11.14 -0.26
C ALA A 71 -5.63 11.55 -0.99
N ASP A 72 -5.26 12.83 -0.87
CA ASP A 72 -4.04 13.38 -1.43
C ASP A 72 -2.77 12.88 -0.71
N GLN A 73 -2.83 12.58 0.59
CA GLN A 73 -1.69 12.11 1.39
C GLN A 73 -1.19 10.72 0.97
N TYR A 74 -2.02 9.95 0.27
CA TYR A 74 -1.68 8.61 -0.23
C TYR A 74 -0.88 8.60 -1.53
N LYS A 75 -0.69 9.76 -2.18
CA LYS A 75 0.05 9.85 -3.45
C LYS A 75 1.55 9.67 -3.22
N CYS A 76 2.13 8.64 -3.86
CA CYS A 76 3.57 8.38 -3.79
C CYS A 76 4.41 9.61 -4.16
N GLY A 77 3.98 10.34 -5.20
CA GLY A 77 4.65 11.53 -5.73
C GLY A 77 4.65 12.75 -4.81
N ASN A 78 3.96 12.71 -3.66
CA ASN A 78 4.11 13.75 -2.65
C ASN A 78 5.51 13.74 -2.06
N CYS A 79 6.08 12.55 -1.84
CA CYS A 79 7.42 12.38 -1.27
C CYS A 79 8.40 11.78 -2.29
N HIS A 80 8.01 10.73 -3.01
CA HIS A 80 8.86 10.07 -3.99
C HIS A 80 8.87 10.84 -5.31
N LYS A 81 9.78 11.80 -5.43
CA LYS A 81 9.95 12.63 -6.63
C LYS A 81 10.67 11.87 -7.76
N ALA A 82 10.94 12.57 -8.86
CA ALA A 82 11.72 12.04 -9.97
C ALA A 82 13.13 11.61 -9.50
N GLU A 83 13.73 12.42 -8.63
CA GLU A 83 15.02 12.18 -8.01
C GLU A 83 14.85 11.93 -6.50
N ALA A 84 15.83 11.27 -5.89
CA ALA A 84 15.84 11.03 -4.45
C ALA A 84 16.17 12.33 -3.68
N GLU A 85 15.51 12.53 -2.55
CA GLU A 85 15.67 13.74 -1.73
C GLU A 85 15.44 13.42 -0.24
N ALA A 86 16.24 13.99 0.66
CA ALA A 86 16.05 13.88 2.11
C ALA A 86 15.83 12.45 2.64
N GLY A 87 16.56 11.47 2.08
CA GLY A 87 16.43 10.04 2.44
C GLY A 87 15.17 9.35 1.90
N VAL A 88 14.37 10.04 1.09
CA VAL A 88 13.26 9.48 0.33
C VAL A 88 13.79 9.06 -1.05
N PRO A 89 13.68 7.77 -1.43
CA PRO A 89 14.12 7.33 -2.75
C PRO A 89 13.26 7.93 -3.86
N ALA A 90 13.84 8.06 -5.05
CA ALA A 90 13.09 8.39 -6.27
C ALA A 90 11.94 7.39 -6.49
N ILE A 91 10.87 7.81 -7.16
CA ILE A 91 9.73 6.92 -7.43
C ILE A 91 10.13 5.65 -8.20
N LYS A 92 11.16 5.75 -9.05
CA LYS A 92 11.71 4.60 -9.78
C LYS A 92 12.17 3.52 -8.81
N ASP A 93 12.96 3.87 -7.81
CA ASP A 93 13.54 2.90 -6.88
C ASP A 93 12.51 2.47 -5.83
N ALA A 94 11.65 3.39 -5.37
CA ALA A 94 10.52 3.08 -4.50
C ALA A 94 9.56 2.04 -5.10
N ALA A 95 9.47 1.96 -6.43
CA ALA A 95 8.68 0.95 -7.14
C ALA A 95 9.49 -0.31 -7.50
N HIS A 96 10.75 -0.17 -7.92
CA HIS A 96 11.52 -1.22 -8.61
C HIS A 96 12.66 -1.85 -7.83
N GLU A 97 13.07 -1.29 -6.69
CA GLU A 97 14.18 -1.87 -5.94
C GLU A 97 13.84 -3.31 -5.51
N LYS A 98 14.81 -4.22 -5.63
CA LYS A 98 14.56 -5.67 -5.57
C LYS A 98 13.82 -6.10 -4.30
N ASP A 99 14.27 -5.58 -3.17
CA ASP A 99 13.85 -6.04 -1.85
C ASP A 99 12.91 -5.04 -1.15
N THR A 100 12.92 -3.77 -1.58
CA THR A 100 12.20 -2.68 -0.90
C THR A 100 11.12 -2.02 -1.77
N GLY A 101 11.19 -2.22 -3.10
CA GLY A 101 10.27 -1.64 -4.08
C GLY A 101 8.86 -2.19 -3.93
N LYS A 102 7.86 -1.31 -3.81
CA LYS A 102 6.49 -1.71 -3.43
C LYS A 102 5.75 -2.47 -4.53
N CYS A 103 6.13 -2.29 -5.79
CA CYS A 103 5.59 -3.07 -6.89
C CYS A 103 6.44 -4.32 -7.11
N TRP A 104 7.75 -4.10 -7.27
CA TRP A 104 8.67 -5.13 -7.75
C TRP A 104 8.92 -6.24 -6.73
N LYS A 105 8.85 -5.95 -5.43
CA LYS A 105 8.98 -7.00 -4.39
C LYS A 105 7.99 -8.16 -4.58
N CYS A 106 6.76 -7.89 -5.04
CA CYS A 106 5.77 -8.93 -5.31
C CYS A 106 5.70 -9.35 -6.78
N HIS A 107 6.20 -8.51 -7.70
CA HIS A 107 6.11 -8.73 -9.14
C HIS A 107 7.40 -9.20 -9.83
N ASN A 108 8.47 -9.39 -9.05
CA ASN A 108 9.75 -9.89 -9.51
C ASN A 108 9.90 -11.39 -9.27
N ASN A 109 10.30 -12.13 -10.30
CA ASN A 109 10.52 -13.58 -10.21
C ASN A 109 11.66 -14.02 -9.28
N LYS A 110 12.49 -13.08 -8.82
CA LYS A 110 13.60 -13.34 -7.90
C LYS A 110 13.28 -13.05 -6.43
N SER A 111 12.06 -12.62 -6.12
CA SER A 111 11.64 -12.34 -4.74
C SER A 111 10.96 -13.55 -4.11
N PRO A 112 11.25 -13.90 -2.84
CA PRO A 112 10.50 -14.93 -2.13
C PRO A 112 9.03 -14.55 -1.89
N ASP A 113 8.70 -13.26 -1.95
CA ASP A 113 7.35 -12.72 -1.76
C ASP A 113 6.58 -12.58 -3.08
N VAL A 114 7.08 -13.17 -4.17
CA VAL A 114 6.45 -13.07 -5.49
C VAL A 114 5.00 -13.57 -5.46
N LYS A 115 4.09 -12.72 -5.91
CA LYS A 115 2.65 -13.03 -6.07
C LYS A 115 2.29 -13.26 -7.53
N LYS A 116 2.90 -12.48 -8.44
CA LYS A 116 2.68 -12.59 -9.89
C LYS A 116 3.84 -11.94 -10.62
N GLU A 117 4.59 -12.66 -11.43
CA GLU A 117 5.63 -12.04 -12.25
C GLU A 117 5.03 -11.05 -13.27
N LEU A 118 5.59 -9.85 -13.37
CA LEU A 118 5.24 -8.86 -14.40
C LEU A 118 6.51 -8.29 -15.04
N LYS A 119 6.39 -7.95 -16.33
CA LYS A 119 7.42 -7.31 -17.13
C LYS A 119 7.11 -5.81 -17.25
N CYS A 120 8.09 -5.03 -17.70
CA CYS A 120 7.97 -3.57 -17.81
C CYS A 120 6.71 -3.13 -18.59
N LYS A 121 6.38 -3.83 -19.68
CA LYS A 121 5.22 -3.51 -20.53
C LYS A 121 3.88 -3.93 -19.94
N ASP A 122 3.86 -4.79 -18.92
CA ASP A 122 2.62 -5.19 -18.26
C ASP A 122 2.12 -4.10 -17.31
N CYS A 123 2.99 -3.16 -16.93
CA CYS A 123 2.65 -2.00 -16.07
C CYS A 123 2.71 -0.67 -16.82
N HIS A 124 3.71 -0.48 -17.68
CA HIS A 124 3.91 0.73 -18.50
C HIS A 124 3.27 0.53 -19.88
N VAL A 125 1.94 0.50 -19.92
CA VAL A 125 1.16 0.11 -21.10
C VAL A 125 0.92 1.24 -22.12
N GLY A 126 1.36 2.47 -21.84
CA GLY A 126 0.93 3.63 -22.63
C GLY A 126 -0.53 3.99 -22.36
N ALA A 127 -0.94 5.19 -22.76
CA ALA A 127 -2.36 5.51 -22.88
C ALA A 127 -2.94 4.89 -24.14
#